data_AF-A0A1V8UM05-F1
#
_entry.id   AF-A0A1V8UM05-F1
#
_cell.length_a   1.000
_cell.length_b   1.000
_cell.length_c   1.000
_cell.angle_alpha   90.00
_cell.angle_beta   90.00
_cell.angle_gamma   90.00
#
_symmetry.space_group_name_H-M   'P 1'
#
loop_
_entity.id
_entity.type
_entity.pdbx_description
1 polymer ?
#
loop_
_entity_poly.entity_id
_entity_poly.type
_entity_poly.pdbx_seq_one_letter_code
_entity_poly.pdbx_strand_id
1 'polypeptide(L)'
;MDRDEDDDGGIIANRDDAIPVLRIPSRTTDNEQAASDSSNDKREGLRDRIKNKLNDAAAPSIQDRLFTSLMAQIIPPEELSENEGDASQATSNKKDRRSRTYVDRPNFSVGMMSGNFRRFNSRVGIVFVFQNRLIHLFTWRHPPATMSFLTVYTLICLDPYLLPIIPIALILFFVMLPSFLARHPAPNSPQTQFGPPLAPASRVRPAPELSKDFFRNLRDLQNSMEDFSRLHDAANEYITPYTNFSDEATSSALFLALFVIAIVAFIASNFMPWRLISLTAGWLSIAALHPTIQSFLLSPESVGQAHHYASGTQSWLTSFITSEILLDAPAEVRE
;
A
#
# COMPACT_ATOMS: atom_id res chain seq x y z
N MET A 1 15.83 -27.31 -31.28
CA MET A 1 15.44 -27.41 -29.85
C MET A 1 15.71 -26.02 -29.30
N ASP A 2 14.85 -25.12 -29.74
CA ASP A 2 14.99 -23.68 -29.58
C ASP A 2 14.45 -23.31 -28.21
N ARG A 3 15.33 -22.82 -27.34
CA ARG A 3 14.93 -22.06 -26.17
C ARG A 3 14.95 -20.60 -26.61
N ASP A 4 13.77 -20.07 -26.87
CA ASP A 4 13.51 -18.65 -26.85
C ASP A 4 13.78 -18.14 -25.43
N GLU A 5 15.04 -17.78 -25.16
CA GLU A 5 15.36 -16.88 -24.05
C GLU A 5 14.90 -15.49 -24.50
N ASP A 6 13.61 -15.21 -24.27
CA ASP A 6 13.06 -13.87 -24.37
C ASP A 6 13.92 -12.92 -23.52
N ASP A 7 14.54 -11.95 -24.18
CA ASP A 7 15.26 -10.81 -23.62
C ASP A 7 14.29 -9.91 -22.82
N ASP A 8 13.89 -10.42 -21.65
CA ASP A 8 12.92 -9.83 -20.75
C ASP A 8 13.60 -8.96 -19.68
N GLY A 9 14.88 -8.60 -19.90
CA GLY A 9 15.74 -7.90 -18.95
C GLY A 9 15.33 -6.47 -18.61
N GLY A 10 14.18 -5.99 -19.11
CA GLY A 10 13.70 -4.62 -18.93
C GLY A 10 12.29 -4.46 -18.36
N ILE A 11 11.51 -5.54 -18.20
CA ILE A 11 10.11 -5.47 -17.72
C ILE A 11 10.05 -5.93 -16.27
N ILE A 12 9.81 -4.98 -15.37
CA ILE A 12 9.74 -5.24 -13.93
C ILE A 12 8.28 -5.43 -13.54
N ALA A 13 7.88 -6.69 -13.35
CA ALA A 13 6.57 -7.07 -12.84
C ALA A 13 6.73 -8.16 -11.77
N ASN A 14 5.76 -8.23 -10.85
CA ASN A 14 5.75 -9.31 -9.86
C ASN A 14 5.41 -10.62 -10.57
N ARG A 15 6.42 -11.47 -10.76
CA ARG A 15 6.31 -12.78 -11.42
C ARG A 15 6.31 -13.95 -10.44
N ASP A 16 6.58 -13.65 -9.17
CA ASP A 16 6.63 -14.59 -8.06
C ASP A 16 5.21 -14.91 -7.55
N ASP A 17 5.13 -15.51 -6.35
CA ASP A 17 3.87 -15.81 -5.67
C ASP A 17 2.99 -14.57 -5.49
N ALA A 18 1.66 -14.78 -5.45
CA ALA A 18 0.71 -13.70 -5.26
C ALA A 18 0.93 -12.99 -3.92
N ILE A 19 0.82 -11.66 -3.92
CA ILE A 19 0.94 -10.86 -2.69
C ILE A 19 -0.16 -11.31 -1.72
N PRO A 20 0.19 -11.68 -0.48
CA PRO A 20 -0.80 -12.10 0.51
C PRO A 20 -1.74 -10.94 0.85
N VAL A 21 -3.04 -11.20 0.79
CA VAL A 21 -4.11 -10.25 1.15
C VAL A 21 -4.09 -9.99 2.65
N LEU A 22 -4.23 -8.72 3.04
CA LEU A 22 -4.29 -8.33 4.45
C LEU A 22 -5.62 -8.78 5.04
N ARG A 23 -5.57 -9.72 5.98
CA ARG A 23 -6.73 -10.15 6.79
C ARG A 23 -6.61 -9.51 8.16
N ILE A 24 -7.20 -8.33 8.31
CA ILE A 24 -7.38 -7.74 9.64
C ILE A 24 -8.68 -8.33 10.20
N PRO A 25 -8.68 -8.97 11.38
CA PRO A 25 -9.91 -9.38 12.03
C PRO A 25 -10.66 -8.14 12.49
N SER A 26 -11.55 -7.61 11.65
CA SER A 26 -12.58 -6.63 12.04
C SER A 26 -13.64 -7.32 12.89
N ARG A 27 -14.23 -6.65 13.89
CA ARG A 27 -15.23 -7.26 14.82
C ARG A 27 -16.50 -7.75 14.11
N THR A 28 -16.67 -7.42 12.84
CA THR A 28 -17.84 -7.75 12.03
C THR A 28 -17.38 -8.21 10.65
N THR A 29 -17.06 -9.51 10.47
CA THR A 29 -17.17 -10.24 9.19
C THR A 29 -16.65 -11.68 9.29
N ASP A 30 -17.36 -12.53 10.05
CA ASP A 30 -17.33 -13.98 9.83
C ASP A 30 -18.62 -14.38 9.10
N ASN A 31 -18.72 -14.07 7.81
CA ASN A 31 -19.63 -14.77 6.89
C ASN A 31 -19.39 -14.35 5.45
N GLU A 32 -18.47 -15.01 4.76
CA GLU A 32 -18.57 -15.20 3.31
C GLU A 32 -17.82 -16.47 2.94
N GLN A 33 -18.54 -17.59 3.04
CA GLN A 33 -18.11 -18.88 2.54
C GLN A 33 -18.16 -18.89 1.02
N ALA A 34 -17.07 -19.40 0.45
CA ALA A 34 -16.89 -19.70 -0.96
C ALA A 34 -18.02 -20.59 -1.52
N ALA A 35 -18.62 -20.15 -2.62
CA ALA A 35 -19.39 -21.00 -3.52
C ALA A 35 -18.63 -21.13 -4.84
N SER A 36 -17.87 -22.21 -4.96
CA SER A 36 -17.44 -22.74 -6.25
C SER A 36 -18.37 -23.89 -6.61
N ASP A 37 -19.16 -23.76 -7.69
CA ASP A 37 -19.43 -24.93 -8.51
C ASP A 37 -19.78 -24.59 -9.98
N SER A 38 -19.45 -25.59 -10.77
CA SER A 38 -19.30 -25.74 -12.22
C SER A 38 -20.46 -25.33 -13.14
N SER A 39 -20.10 -24.80 -14.32
CA SER A 39 -20.68 -25.23 -15.61
C SER A 39 -19.83 -24.70 -16.76
N ASN A 40 -19.06 -25.59 -17.37
CA ASN A 40 -18.27 -25.28 -18.57
C ASN A 40 -18.64 -26.29 -19.66
N ASP A 41 -19.67 -25.96 -20.42
CA ASP A 41 -19.90 -26.57 -21.72
C ASP A 41 -20.70 -25.58 -22.59
N LYS A 42 -20.33 -25.44 -23.87
CA LYS A 42 -20.87 -24.48 -24.89
C LYS A 42 -20.14 -23.14 -25.10
N ARG A 43 -18.81 -23.13 -25.16
CA ARG A 43 -18.04 -21.90 -25.53
C ARG A 43 -17.13 -22.00 -26.75
N GLU A 44 -17.19 -23.10 -27.51
CA GLU A 44 -16.31 -23.27 -28.67
C GLU A 44 -16.91 -22.75 -29.99
N GLY A 45 -18.22 -22.94 -30.25
CA GLY A 45 -18.82 -22.54 -31.53
C GLY A 45 -19.00 -21.02 -31.78
N LEU A 46 -18.91 -20.18 -30.74
CA LEU A 46 -19.08 -18.73 -30.84
C LEU A 46 -17.75 -18.01 -31.14
N ARG A 47 -16.62 -18.59 -30.72
CA ARG A 47 -15.29 -18.01 -30.90
C ARG A 47 -14.87 -17.98 -32.37
N ASP A 48 -15.20 -19.03 -33.12
CA ASP A 48 -14.81 -19.13 -34.54
C ASP A 48 -15.60 -18.15 -35.44
N ARG A 49 -16.84 -17.80 -35.07
CA ARG A 49 -17.63 -16.79 -35.81
C ARG A 49 -17.16 -15.36 -35.57
N ILE A 50 -16.57 -15.08 -34.42
CA ILE A 50 -16.03 -13.75 -34.08
C ILE A 50 -14.66 -13.55 -34.73
N LYS A 51 -13.87 -14.63 -34.82
CA LYS A 51 -12.52 -14.60 -35.42
C LYS A 51 -12.56 -14.27 -36.93
N ASN A 52 -13.58 -14.75 -37.65
CA ASN A 52 -13.71 -14.48 -39.09
C ASN A 52 -14.25 -13.08 -39.43
N LYS A 53 -14.85 -12.35 -38.48
CA LYS A 53 -15.31 -10.96 -38.71
C LYS A 53 -14.30 -9.89 -38.28
N LEU A 54 -13.20 -10.27 -37.62
CA LEU A 54 -12.21 -9.33 -37.11
C LEU A 54 -11.03 -9.07 -38.08
N ASN A 55 -10.91 -9.86 -39.15
CA ASN A 55 -9.81 -9.73 -40.12
C ASN A 55 -10.03 -8.63 -41.18
N ASP A 56 -11.24 -8.06 -41.32
CA ASP A 56 -11.56 -7.10 -42.40
C ASP A 56 -11.61 -5.62 -41.95
N ALA A 57 -11.16 -5.27 -40.75
CA ALA A 57 -11.18 -3.88 -40.28
C ALA A 57 -9.88 -3.46 -39.61
N ALA A 58 -8.88 -3.13 -40.43
CA ALA A 58 -7.70 -2.39 -40.00
C ALA A 58 -8.06 -0.93 -39.69
N ALA A 59 -8.44 -0.65 -38.44
CA ALA A 59 -8.48 0.68 -37.85
C ALA A 59 -8.14 0.58 -36.34
N PRO A 60 -7.50 1.60 -35.74
CA PRO A 60 -7.01 1.50 -34.38
C PRO A 60 -8.15 1.41 -33.36
N SER A 61 -8.01 0.42 -32.48
CA SER A 61 -8.59 0.33 -31.13
C SER A 61 -10.11 0.35 -30.97
N ILE A 62 -10.76 -0.69 -31.49
CA ILE A 62 -12.07 -1.16 -31.02
C ILE A 62 -12.01 -1.53 -29.52
N GLN A 63 -10.83 -1.92 -29.03
CA GLN A 63 -10.58 -2.28 -27.64
C GLN A 63 -10.71 -1.06 -26.70
N ASP A 64 -10.23 0.12 -27.11
CA ASP A 64 -10.41 1.36 -26.35
C ASP A 64 -11.89 1.71 -26.23
N ARG A 65 -12.67 1.53 -27.30
CA ARG A 65 -14.12 1.77 -27.29
C ARG A 65 -14.87 0.79 -26.40
N LEU A 66 -14.46 -0.47 -26.34
CA LEU A 66 -15.11 -1.47 -25.49
C LEU A 66 -14.79 -1.27 -24.00
N PHE A 67 -13.53 -0.97 -23.65
CA PHE A 67 -13.17 -0.71 -22.26
C PHE A 67 -13.76 0.62 -21.75
N THR A 68 -13.75 1.67 -22.58
CA THR A 68 -14.42 2.94 -22.25
C THR A 68 -15.94 2.79 -22.18
N SER A 69 -16.55 1.99 -23.06
CA SER A 69 -17.99 1.68 -23.00
C SER A 69 -18.34 0.86 -21.76
N LEU A 70 -17.48 -0.06 -21.32
CA LEU A 70 -17.70 -0.83 -20.10
C LEU A 70 -17.55 0.05 -18.84
N MET A 71 -16.55 0.92 -18.80
CA MET A 71 -16.38 1.87 -17.69
C MET A 71 -17.49 2.93 -17.65
N ALA A 72 -17.93 3.42 -18.81
CA ALA A 72 -19.04 4.36 -18.91
C ALA A 72 -20.39 3.72 -18.54
N GLN A 73 -20.52 2.39 -18.70
CA GLN A 73 -21.74 1.66 -18.34
C GLN A 73 -21.79 1.26 -16.86
N ILE A 74 -20.68 1.35 -16.14
CA ILE A 74 -20.58 1.09 -14.69
C ILE A 74 -20.80 2.38 -13.86
N ILE A 75 -20.76 3.55 -14.50
CA ILE A 75 -21.01 4.85 -13.87
C ILE A 75 -22.39 5.37 -14.33
N PRO A 76 -23.39 5.52 -13.44
CA PRO A 76 -24.68 6.12 -13.80
C PRO A 76 -24.48 7.53 -14.39
N PRO A 77 -25.19 7.91 -15.46
CA PRO A 77 -25.04 9.22 -16.10
C PRO A 77 -25.65 10.40 -15.31
N GLU A 78 -26.10 10.22 -14.07
CA GLU A 78 -26.99 11.19 -13.40
C GLU A 78 -26.32 12.40 -12.71
N GLU A 79 -24.99 12.53 -12.67
CA GLU A 79 -24.34 13.72 -12.06
C GLU A 79 -23.37 14.48 -12.99
N LEU A 80 -23.43 14.26 -14.30
CA LEU A 80 -22.59 14.99 -15.27
C LEU A 80 -23.35 15.99 -16.14
N SER A 81 -24.67 16.13 -15.96
CA SER A 81 -25.54 17.00 -16.78
C SER A 81 -26.11 18.20 -16.05
N GLU A 82 -25.63 18.58 -14.87
CA GLU A 82 -26.12 19.80 -14.19
C GLU A 82 -25.41 21.10 -14.62
N ASN A 83 -24.47 21.06 -15.57
CA ASN A 83 -23.72 22.27 -15.95
C ASN A 83 -23.65 22.60 -17.45
N GLU A 84 -24.51 21.99 -18.27
CA GLU A 84 -24.72 22.42 -19.68
C GLU A 84 -25.92 23.39 -19.81
N GLY A 85 -25.96 24.38 -18.93
CA GLY A 85 -26.96 25.45 -18.94
C GLY A 85 -26.31 26.83 -19.03
N ASP A 86 -26.37 27.40 -20.24
CA ASP A 86 -26.32 28.83 -20.54
C ASP A 86 -24.95 29.54 -20.56
N ALA A 87 -24.34 29.51 -21.75
CA ALA A 87 -23.42 30.54 -22.20
C ALA A 87 -24.20 31.80 -22.63
N SER A 88 -24.56 32.66 -21.66
CA SER A 88 -25.03 34.01 -21.94
C SER A 88 -24.53 35.00 -20.88
N GLN A 89 -24.00 36.13 -21.37
CA GLN A 89 -23.40 37.24 -20.64
C GLN A 89 -24.18 37.70 -19.38
N ALA A 90 -23.49 37.86 -18.25
CA ALA A 90 -23.61 39.06 -17.41
C ALA A 90 -22.54 39.10 -16.31
N THR A 91 -21.80 40.21 -16.31
CA THR A 91 -20.98 40.81 -15.26
C THR A 91 -21.35 40.46 -13.80
N SER A 92 -20.41 39.88 -13.05
CA SER A 92 -20.13 40.39 -11.70
C SER A 92 -18.70 40.08 -11.27
N ASN A 93 -17.98 41.15 -10.94
CA ASN A 93 -16.68 41.14 -10.28
C ASN A 93 -16.85 40.57 -8.87
N LYS A 94 -16.60 39.27 -8.68
CA LYS A 94 -16.13 38.75 -7.40
C LYS A 94 -14.86 37.98 -7.65
N LYS A 95 -13.75 38.72 -7.59
CA LYS A 95 -12.40 38.19 -7.54
C LYS A 95 -12.27 37.46 -6.21
N ASP A 96 -12.59 36.17 -6.22
CA ASP A 96 -12.51 35.33 -5.04
C ASP A 96 -11.05 35.32 -4.58
N ARG A 97 -10.82 35.92 -3.41
CA ARG A 97 -9.49 36.23 -2.88
C ARG A 97 -8.87 34.98 -2.24
N ARG A 98 -9.02 33.85 -2.92
CA ARG A 98 -8.47 32.52 -2.59
C ARG A 98 -7.73 31.91 -3.78
N SER A 99 -7.20 32.74 -4.67
CA SER A 99 -6.28 32.30 -5.73
C SER A 99 -4.87 32.07 -5.15
N ARG A 100 -4.70 31.07 -4.29
CA ARG A 100 -3.43 30.33 -4.25
C ARG A 100 -3.44 29.55 -5.55
N THR A 101 -2.62 29.95 -6.52
CA THR A 101 -2.24 29.23 -7.75
C THR A 101 -2.92 27.86 -7.85
N TYR A 102 -4.17 27.86 -8.32
CA TYR A 102 -4.85 26.62 -8.60
C TYR A 102 -4.10 26.08 -9.79
N VAL A 103 -3.25 25.08 -9.56
CA VAL A 103 -2.71 24.27 -10.63
C VAL A 103 -3.96 23.78 -11.36
N ASP A 104 -4.21 24.27 -12.58
CA ASP A 104 -5.33 23.86 -13.43
C ASP A 104 -5.20 22.36 -13.66
N ARG A 105 -5.79 21.59 -12.75
CA ARG A 105 -5.95 20.15 -12.89
C ARG A 105 -7.17 19.97 -13.77
N PRO A 106 -7.06 19.25 -14.91
CA PRO A 106 -8.17 19.08 -15.83
C PRO A 106 -9.38 18.50 -15.08
N ASN A 107 -10.57 18.97 -15.45
CA ASN A 107 -11.83 18.46 -14.91
C ASN A 107 -11.93 16.94 -15.11
N PHE A 108 -12.63 16.27 -14.19
CA PHE A 108 -12.78 14.82 -14.23
C PHE A 108 -13.41 14.39 -15.56
N SER A 109 -12.71 13.52 -16.28
CA SER A 109 -13.23 12.90 -17.50
C SER A 109 -12.86 11.42 -17.50
N VAL A 110 -13.86 10.57 -17.75
CA VAL A 110 -13.72 9.10 -17.70
C VAL A 110 -12.66 8.62 -18.70
N GLY A 111 -12.58 9.24 -19.88
CA GLY A 111 -11.54 8.95 -20.88
C GLY A 111 -10.11 9.23 -20.38
N MET A 112 -9.90 10.37 -19.70
CA MET A 112 -8.60 10.70 -19.12
C MET A 112 -8.27 9.80 -17.93
N MET A 113 -9.25 9.44 -17.10
CA MET A 113 -9.07 8.48 -16.00
C MET A 113 -8.61 7.12 -16.53
N SER A 114 -9.26 6.59 -17.57
CA SER A 114 -8.88 5.33 -18.20
C SER A 114 -7.48 5.36 -18.80
N GLY A 115 -7.15 6.42 -19.55
CA GLY A 115 -5.80 6.61 -20.10
C GLY A 115 -4.71 6.74 -19.03
N ASN A 116 -4.99 7.46 -17.94
CA ASN A 116 -4.09 7.60 -16.79
C ASN A 116 -3.94 6.28 -16.03
N PHE A 117 -5.02 5.53 -15.83
CA PHE A 117 -5.02 4.23 -15.18
C PHE A 117 -4.14 3.23 -15.93
N ARG A 118 -4.22 3.19 -17.26
CA ARG A 118 -3.37 2.31 -18.08
C ARG A 118 -1.89 2.64 -17.98
N ARG A 119 -1.55 3.94 -17.98
CA ARG A 119 -0.18 4.42 -17.76
C ARG A 119 0.33 4.12 -16.35
N PHE A 120 -0.55 4.17 -15.36
CA PHE A 120 -0.23 3.78 -14.00
C PHE A 120 0.00 2.27 -13.89
N ASN A 121 -0.95 1.44 -14.35
CA ASN A 121 -0.86 -0.02 -14.27
C ASN A 121 0.35 -0.61 -15.01
N SER A 122 0.77 0.02 -16.12
CA SER A 122 1.98 -0.39 -16.85
C SER A 122 3.29 -0.05 -16.12
N ARG A 123 3.26 0.79 -15.07
CA ARG A 123 4.46 1.20 -14.30
C ARG A 123 4.44 0.73 -12.84
N VAL A 124 3.26 0.50 -12.28
CA VAL A 124 3.08 0.14 -10.86
C VAL A 124 3.73 -1.21 -10.49
N GLY A 125 4.00 -2.09 -11.46
CA GLY A 125 4.63 -3.40 -11.22
C GLY A 125 5.93 -3.34 -10.41
N ILE A 126 6.71 -2.27 -10.54
CA ILE A 126 7.94 -2.05 -9.75
C ILE A 126 7.63 -1.92 -8.25
N VAL A 127 6.53 -1.24 -7.92
CA VAL A 127 6.06 -1.04 -6.54
C VAL A 127 5.62 -2.39 -5.95
N PHE A 128 4.90 -3.20 -6.72
CA PHE A 128 4.47 -4.53 -6.26
C PHE A 128 5.63 -5.50 -6.07
N VAL A 129 6.65 -5.47 -6.93
CA VAL A 129 7.89 -6.24 -6.72
C VAL A 129 8.59 -5.79 -5.43
N PHE A 130 8.68 -4.48 -5.20
CA PHE A 130 9.28 -3.93 -3.98
C PHE A 130 8.48 -4.33 -2.73
N GLN A 131 7.15 -4.22 -2.77
CA GLN A 131 6.25 -4.66 -1.70
C GLN A 131 6.46 -6.15 -1.40
N ASN A 132 6.47 -7.01 -2.42
CA ASN A 132 6.66 -8.45 -2.24
C ASN A 132 8.03 -8.77 -1.61
N ARG A 133 9.09 -8.07 -2.02
CA ARG A 133 10.42 -8.20 -1.42
C ARG A 133 10.43 -7.77 0.05
N LEU A 134 9.73 -6.69 0.41
CA LEU A 134 9.59 -6.27 1.80
C LEU A 134 8.81 -7.29 2.64
N ILE A 135 7.71 -7.83 2.10
CA ILE A 135 6.94 -8.88 2.77
C ILE A 135 7.83 -10.09 3.02
N HIS A 136 8.54 -10.59 2.00
CA HIS A 136 9.49 -11.70 2.17
C HIS A 136 10.62 -11.40 3.16
N LEU A 137 11.11 -10.16 3.20
CA LEU A 137 12.12 -9.73 4.16
C LEU A 137 11.60 -9.78 5.59
N PHE A 138 10.39 -9.28 5.83
CA PHE A 138 9.79 -9.22 7.17
C PHE A 138 9.20 -10.56 7.64
N THR A 139 8.72 -11.40 6.73
CA THR A 139 8.26 -12.77 7.02
C THR A 139 9.41 -13.77 7.16
N TRP A 140 10.67 -13.32 7.15
CA TRP A 140 11.86 -14.17 7.30
C TRP A 140 11.98 -15.28 6.25
N ARG A 141 11.44 -15.07 5.03
CA ARG A 141 11.46 -16.08 3.96
C ARG A 141 12.89 -16.45 3.56
N HIS A 142 13.78 -15.45 3.56
CA HIS A 142 15.23 -15.61 3.38
C HIS A 142 15.95 -15.05 4.62
N PRO A 143 16.18 -15.86 5.67
CA PRO A 143 16.81 -15.43 6.91
C PRO A 143 18.13 -14.64 6.75
N PRO A 144 19.06 -14.97 5.84
CA PRO A 144 20.29 -14.19 5.70
C PRO A 144 20.03 -12.75 5.23
N ALA A 145 19.02 -12.52 4.38
CA ALA A 145 18.66 -11.19 3.92
C ALA A 145 18.06 -10.35 5.06
N THR A 146 17.16 -10.94 5.85
CA THR A 146 16.58 -10.31 7.06
C THR A 146 17.65 -10.00 8.10
N MET A 147 18.59 -10.93 8.35
CA MET A 147 19.71 -10.71 9.26
C MET A 147 20.66 -9.61 8.78
N SER A 148 20.94 -9.53 7.47
CA SER A 148 21.71 -8.43 6.89
C SER A 148 21.01 -7.09 7.10
N PHE A 149 19.69 -7.04 6.90
CA PHE A 149 18.89 -5.83 7.17
C PHE A 149 18.92 -5.43 8.66
N LEU A 150 18.74 -6.38 9.57
CA LEU A 150 18.82 -6.15 11.02
C LEU A 150 20.22 -5.70 11.47
N THR A 151 21.26 -6.19 10.82
CA THR A 151 22.64 -5.76 11.08
C THR A 151 22.85 -4.31 10.67
N VAL A 152 22.40 -3.93 9.48
CA VAL A 152 22.44 -2.53 9.03
C VAL A 152 21.59 -1.64 9.96
N TYR A 153 20.40 -2.10 10.34
CA TYR A 153 19.55 -1.42 11.31
C TYR A 153 20.24 -1.21 12.67
N THR A 154 20.95 -2.23 13.16
CA THR A 154 21.73 -2.16 14.40
C THR A 154 22.82 -1.09 14.34
N LEU A 155 23.53 -0.99 13.21
CA LEU A 155 24.54 0.05 13.01
C LEU A 155 23.91 1.45 13.03
N ILE A 156 22.74 1.61 12.40
CA ILE A 156 22.00 2.89 12.37
C ILE A 156 21.52 3.29 13.78
N CYS A 157 21.03 2.34 14.58
CA CYS A 157 20.59 2.62 15.95
C CYS A 157 21.76 2.95 16.89
N LEU A 158 22.91 2.31 16.70
CA LEU A 158 24.09 2.53 17.56
C LEU A 158 24.79 3.85 17.23
N ASP A 159 24.85 4.21 15.95
CA ASP A 159 25.44 5.46 15.46
C ASP A 159 24.48 6.25 14.55
N PRO A 160 23.64 7.13 15.14
CA PRO A 160 22.68 7.91 14.37
C PRO A 160 23.33 8.96 13.46
N TYR A 161 24.63 9.23 13.59
CA TYR A 161 25.35 10.13 12.68
C TYR A 161 25.46 9.57 11.25
N LEU A 162 25.19 8.27 11.07
CA LEU A 162 25.14 7.63 9.75
C LEU A 162 23.88 7.99 8.94
N LEU A 163 22.82 8.47 9.59
CA LEU A 163 21.51 8.73 8.96
C LEU A 163 21.58 9.66 7.72
N PRO A 164 22.34 10.77 7.74
CA PRO A 164 22.52 11.63 6.57
C PRO A 164 23.27 10.96 5.39
N ILE A 165 24.09 9.94 5.66
CA ILE A 165 24.88 9.23 4.64
C ILE A 165 24.03 8.17 3.94
N ILE A 166 23.03 7.61 4.62
CA ILE A 166 22.11 6.59 4.08
C ILE A 166 21.53 6.97 2.71
N PRO A 167 20.89 8.14 2.50
CA PRO A 167 20.29 8.46 1.20
C PRO A 167 21.32 8.47 0.05
N ILE A 168 22.54 8.95 0.32
CA ILE A 168 23.64 8.96 -0.66
C ILE A 168 24.09 7.51 -0.96
N ALA A 169 24.28 6.71 0.09
CA ALA A 169 24.65 5.30 -0.05
C ALA A 169 23.57 4.51 -0.82
N LEU A 170 22.29 4.75 -0.56
CA LEU A 170 21.20 4.08 -1.28
C LEU A 170 21.23 4.40 -2.78
N ILE A 171 21.43 5.65 -3.15
CA ILE A 171 21.58 6.04 -4.56
C ILE A 171 22.79 5.36 -5.20
N LEU A 172 23.93 5.33 -4.50
CA LEU A 172 25.14 4.69 -5.02
C LEU A 172 24.99 3.18 -5.21
N PHE A 173 24.52 2.47 -4.19
CA PHE A 173 24.48 1.00 -4.19
C PHE A 173 23.27 0.41 -4.90
N PHE A 174 22.09 1.06 -4.84
CA PHE A 174 20.86 0.50 -5.41
C PHE A 174 20.46 1.11 -6.75
N VAL A 175 20.94 2.32 -7.09
CA VAL A 175 20.63 2.96 -8.38
C VAL A 175 21.85 2.94 -9.29
N MET A 176 22.98 3.51 -8.85
CA MET A 176 24.16 3.69 -9.69
C MET A 176 24.91 2.39 -9.95
N LEU A 177 25.17 1.59 -8.91
CA LEU A 177 25.96 0.36 -9.03
C LEU A 177 25.29 -0.68 -9.95
N PRO A 178 23.98 -0.98 -9.83
CA PRO A 178 23.32 -1.91 -10.76
C PRO A 178 23.25 -1.35 -12.17
N SER A 179 23.03 -0.03 -12.32
CA SER A 179 23.05 0.64 -13.62
C SER A 179 24.42 0.60 -14.29
N PHE A 180 25.49 0.64 -13.51
CA PHE A 180 26.87 0.51 -13.98
C PHE A 180 27.17 -0.93 -14.40
N LEU A 181 26.84 -1.91 -13.56
CA LEU A 181 27.04 -3.34 -13.86
C LEU A 181 26.23 -3.79 -15.08
N ALA A 182 25.01 -3.28 -15.27
CA ALA A 182 24.20 -3.56 -16.45
C ALA A 182 24.83 -3.02 -17.76
N ARG A 183 25.64 -1.96 -17.68
CA ARG A 183 26.35 -1.37 -18.83
C ARG A 183 27.71 -2.01 -19.08
N HIS A 184 28.32 -2.57 -18.03
CA HIS A 184 29.64 -3.20 -18.05
C HIS A 184 29.54 -4.62 -17.45
N PRO A 185 28.91 -5.58 -18.15
CA PRO A 185 28.88 -6.97 -17.69
C PRO A 185 30.30 -7.51 -17.56
N ALA A 186 30.54 -8.35 -16.54
CA ALA A 186 31.86 -8.88 -16.23
C ALA A 186 32.45 -9.59 -17.47
N PRO A 187 33.59 -9.12 -18.02
CA PRO A 187 34.19 -9.79 -19.16
C PRO A 187 34.77 -11.13 -18.74
N ASN A 188 34.63 -12.13 -19.61
CA ASN A 188 35.20 -13.48 -19.44
C ASN A 188 36.75 -13.48 -19.45
N SER A 189 37.38 -12.31 -19.60
CA SER A 189 38.82 -12.11 -19.65
C SER A 189 39.22 -10.86 -18.86
N PRO A 190 40.35 -10.86 -18.13
CA PRO A 190 40.77 -9.76 -17.26
C PRO A 190 41.12 -8.46 -17.99
N GLN A 191 41.17 -8.43 -19.32
CA GLN A 191 41.66 -7.29 -20.10
C GLN A 191 40.56 -6.31 -20.56
N THR A 192 39.27 -6.63 -20.40
CA THR A 192 38.16 -5.80 -20.94
C THR A 192 37.46 -4.93 -19.88
N GLN A 193 38.00 -4.81 -18.66
CA GLN A 193 37.35 -4.10 -17.55
C GLN A 193 37.18 -2.59 -17.77
N PHE A 194 37.97 -1.98 -18.66
CA PHE A 194 37.95 -0.54 -18.94
C PHE A 194 37.66 -0.26 -20.42
N GLY A 195 36.55 -0.80 -20.93
CA GLY A 195 36.06 -0.56 -22.29
C GLY A 195 34.94 0.50 -22.37
N PRO A 196 34.71 1.11 -23.55
CA PRO A 196 33.53 1.96 -23.78
C PRO A 196 32.23 1.18 -23.47
N PRO A 197 31.13 1.87 -23.08
CA PRO A 197 29.90 1.22 -22.62
C PRO A 197 29.37 0.23 -23.67
N LEU A 198 29.26 -1.05 -23.27
CA LEU A 198 28.91 -2.15 -24.18
C LEU A 198 27.41 -2.30 -24.40
N ALA A 199 26.58 -1.85 -23.45
CA ALA A 199 25.11 -1.96 -23.54
C ALA A 199 24.42 -0.58 -23.52
N PRO A 200 23.29 -0.42 -24.24
CA PRO A 200 22.50 0.81 -24.21
C PRO A 200 21.94 1.06 -22.81
N ALA A 201 21.72 2.33 -22.45
CA ALA A 201 21.22 2.70 -21.14
C ALA A 201 19.90 1.96 -20.80
N SER A 202 19.95 1.11 -19.76
CA SER A 202 18.76 0.42 -19.24
C SER A 202 17.71 1.44 -18.85
N ARG A 203 16.60 1.45 -19.60
CA ARG A 203 15.39 2.20 -19.30
C ARG A 203 14.35 1.19 -18.87
N VAL A 204 13.80 1.34 -17.67
CA VAL A 204 12.66 0.53 -17.22
C VAL A 204 11.52 0.77 -18.21
N ARG A 205 11.19 -0.25 -19.00
CA ARG A 205 10.14 -0.13 -20.01
C ARG A 205 8.80 -0.35 -19.31
N PRO A 206 7.79 0.49 -19.55
CA PRO A 206 6.43 0.20 -19.11
C PRO A 206 5.99 -1.16 -19.65
N ALA A 207 5.27 -1.94 -18.84
CA ALA A 207 4.74 -3.21 -19.29
C ALA A 207 3.82 -3.00 -20.52
N PRO A 208 3.92 -3.84 -21.57
CA PRO A 208 3.08 -3.72 -22.74
C PRO A 208 1.61 -3.76 -22.34
N GLU A 209 0.80 -2.86 -22.90
CA GLU A 209 -0.64 -2.82 -22.70
C GLU A 209 -1.22 -4.18 -23.13
N LEU A 210 -1.98 -4.87 -22.25
CA LEU A 210 -2.51 -6.23 -22.43
C LEU A 210 -1.53 -7.42 -22.31
N SER A 211 -0.30 -7.21 -21.84
CA SER A 211 0.61 -8.32 -21.50
C SER A 211 0.11 -9.14 -20.29
N LYS A 212 0.60 -10.38 -20.11
CA LYS A 212 0.32 -11.19 -18.91
C LYS A 212 0.70 -10.43 -17.62
N ASP A 213 1.79 -9.69 -17.67
CA ASP A 213 2.28 -8.86 -16.56
C ASP A 213 1.38 -7.65 -16.30
N PHE A 214 0.78 -7.05 -17.33
CA PHE A 214 -0.25 -6.02 -17.16
C PHE A 214 -1.47 -6.54 -16.38
N PHE A 215 -1.94 -7.76 -16.67
CA PHE A 215 -3.06 -8.37 -15.94
C PHE A 215 -2.69 -8.81 -14.51
N ARG A 216 -1.44 -9.23 -14.28
CA ARG A 216 -0.92 -9.50 -12.92
C ARG A 216 -0.91 -8.23 -12.09
N ASN A 217 -0.34 -7.15 -12.62
CA ASN A 217 -0.37 -5.84 -11.96
C ASN A 217 -1.79 -5.37 -11.68
N LEU A 218 -2.74 -5.63 -12.60
CA LEU A 218 -4.14 -5.27 -12.42
C LEU A 218 -4.79 -6.02 -11.24
N ARG A 219 -4.47 -7.31 -11.08
CA ARG A 219 -4.90 -8.12 -9.93
C ARG A 219 -4.30 -7.60 -8.63
N ASP A 220 -2.99 -7.35 -8.61
CA ASP A 220 -2.30 -6.85 -7.42
C ASP A 220 -2.82 -5.46 -7.01
N LEU A 221 -3.17 -4.61 -7.99
CA LEU A 221 -3.83 -3.32 -7.76
C LEU A 221 -5.20 -3.50 -7.12
N GLN A 222 -6.03 -4.41 -7.63
CA GLN A 222 -7.34 -4.70 -7.03
C GLN A 222 -7.20 -5.14 -5.57
N ASN A 223 -6.30 -6.09 -5.30
CA ASN A 223 -6.05 -6.56 -3.94
C ASN A 223 -5.53 -5.43 -3.04
N SER A 224 -4.60 -4.62 -3.53
CA SER A 224 -4.07 -3.49 -2.76
C SER A 224 -5.11 -2.41 -2.47
N MET A 225 -6.10 -2.22 -3.37
CA MET A 225 -7.20 -1.28 -3.14
C MET A 225 -8.11 -1.79 -2.01
N GLU A 226 -8.40 -3.08 -1.99
CA GLU A 226 -9.14 -3.73 -0.91
C GLU A 226 -8.37 -3.69 0.42
N ASP A 227 -7.07 -4.00 0.40
CA ASP A 227 -6.21 -3.95 1.59
C ASP A 227 -6.16 -2.54 2.19
N PHE A 228 -6.11 -1.49 1.34
CA PHE A 228 -6.16 -0.11 1.80
C PHE A 228 -7.49 0.23 2.48
N SER A 229 -8.62 -0.15 1.86
CA SER A 229 -9.94 0.08 2.44
C SER A 229 -10.09 -0.62 3.79
N ARG A 230 -9.70 -1.90 3.88
CA ARG A 230 -9.74 -2.66 5.14
C ARG A 230 -8.85 -2.05 6.22
N LEU A 231 -7.65 -1.61 5.85
CA LEU A 231 -6.74 -0.96 6.79
C LEU A 231 -7.31 0.37 7.27
N HIS A 232 -7.92 1.15 6.39
CA HIS A 232 -8.57 2.40 6.72
C HIS A 232 -9.76 2.19 7.65
N ASP A 233 -10.63 1.24 7.33
CA ASP A 233 -11.83 0.94 8.12
C ASP A 233 -11.44 0.38 9.49
N ALA A 234 -10.45 -0.51 9.56
CA ALA A 234 -9.90 -0.99 10.83
C ALA A 234 -9.25 0.15 11.64
N ALA A 235 -8.46 1.03 11.01
CA ALA A 235 -7.91 2.19 11.68
C ALA A 235 -9.01 3.09 12.24
N ASN A 236 -10.09 3.30 11.48
CA ASN A 236 -11.22 4.08 11.91
C ASN A 236 -11.98 3.39 13.07
N GLU A 237 -12.15 2.07 13.03
CA GLU A 237 -12.80 1.29 14.10
C GLU A 237 -11.98 1.31 15.40
N TYR A 238 -10.65 1.16 15.31
CA TYR A 238 -9.79 1.02 16.50
C TYR A 238 -9.24 2.33 17.05
N ILE A 239 -9.05 3.36 16.22
CA ILE A 239 -8.42 4.62 16.63
C ILE A 239 -9.46 5.71 16.90
N THR A 240 -10.41 5.89 15.98
CA THR A 240 -11.34 7.04 16.00
C THR A 240 -12.18 7.14 17.27
N PRO A 241 -12.70 6.06 17.88
CA PRO A 241 -13.48 6.17 19.11
C PRO A 241 -12.72 6.83 20.27
N TYR A 242 -11.40 6.62 20.35
CA TYR A 242 -10.55 7.16 21.40
C TYR A 242 -10.03 8.58 21.12
N THR A 243 -9.99 9.00 19.86
CA THR A 243 -9.43 10.31 19.46
C THR A 243 -10.49 11.34 19.10
N ASN A 244 -11.69 10.91 18.73
CA ASN A 244 -12.78 11.77 18.27
C ASN A 244 -13.70 12.23 19.40
N PHE A 245 -13.37 11.95 20.66
CA PHE A 245 -14.22 12.29 21.83
C PHE A 245 -15.64 11.75 21.72
N SER A 246 -15.84 10.62 21.01
CA SER A 246 -17.15 9.99 20.86
C SER A 246 -17.70 9.48 22.19
N ASP A 247 -16.80 9.04 23.08
CA ASP A 247 -17.04 8.98 24.51
C ASP A 247 -16.09 9.98 25.18
N GLU A 248 -16.67 11.06 25.68
CA GLU A 248 -15.95 12.20 26.25
C GLU A 248 -15.11 11.78 27.45
N ALA A 249 -15.63 10.86 28.28
CA ALA A 249 -14.97 10.43 29.50
C ALA A 249 -13.71 9.60 29.19
N THR A 250 -13.82 8.60 28.32
CA THR A 250 -12.68 7.75 27.93
C THR A 250 -11.63 8.50 27.11
N SER A 251 -12.06 9.37 26.19
CA SER A 251 -11.13 10.16 25.36
C SER A 251 -10.39 11.22 26.18
N SER A 252 -11.07 11.87 27.14
CA SER A 252 -10.43 12.83 28.06
C SER A 252 -9.47 12.14 29.02
N ALA A 253 -9.82 10.94 29.51
CA ALA A 253 -8.91 10.11 30.31
C ALA A 253 -7.62 9.77 29.56
N LEU A 254 -7.77 9.32 28.32
CA LEU A 254 -6.65 9.00 27.43
C LEU A 254 -5.78 10.25 27.18
N PHE A 255 -6.40 11.40 26.90
CA PHE A 255 -5.68 12.66 26.71
C PHE A 255 -4.85 13.05 27.93
N LEU A 256 -5.45 13.04 29.13
CA LEU A 256 -4.75 13.38 30.37
C LEU A 256 -3.62 12.39 30.66
N ALA A 257 -3.88 11.08 30.50
CA ALA A 257 -2.86 10.05 30.66
C ALA A 257 -1.68 10.26 29.70
N LEU A 258 -1.94 10.49 28.42
CA LEU A 258 -0.90 10.78 27.41
C LEU A 258 -0.14 12.07 27.72
N PHE A 259 -0.83 13.11 28.22
CA PHE A 259 -0.21 14.37 28.59
C PHE A 259 0.76 14.20 29.78
N VAL A 260 0.35 13.47 30.82
CA VAL A 260 1.22 13.15 31.96
C VAL A 260 2.40 12.28 31.52
N ILE A 261 2.15 11.26 30.69
CA ILE A 261 3.22 10.42 30.11
C ILE A 261 4.21 11.28 29.30
N ALA A 262 3.74 12.26 28.53
CA ALA A 262 4.60 13.16 27.77
C ALA A 262 5.49 14.03 28.69
N ILE A 263 4.94 14.56 29.80
CA ILE A 263 5.73 15.30 30.80
C ILE A 263 6.78 14.41 31.44
N VAL A 264 6.40 13.21 31.87
CA VAL A 264 7.32 12.24 32.49
C VAL A 264 8.41 11.83 31.49
N ALA A 265 8.04 11.53 30.24
CA ALA A 265 8.99 11.16 29.19
C ALA A 265 9.95 12.30 28.86
N PHE A 266 9.49 13.56 28.85
CA PHE A 266 10.34 14.72 28.65
C PHE A 266 11.39 14.85 29.75
N ILE A 267 11.00 14.71 31.02
CA ILE A 267 11.92 14.75 32.17
C ILE A 267 12.90 13.57 32.15
N ALA A 268 12.40 12.37 31.85
CA ALA A 268 13.19 11.14 31.80
C ALA A 268 14.07 11.02 30.54
N SER A 269 13.90 11.89 29.54
CA SER A 269 14.52 11.76 28.22
C SER A 269 16.05 11.67 28.26
N ASN A 270 16.69 12.39 29.18
CA ASN A 270 18.15 12.37 29.32
C ASN A 270 18.69 11.08 29.95
N PHE A 271 17.89 10.38 30.75
CA PHE A 271 18.26 9.10 31.36
C PHE A 271 18.01 7.92 30.42
N MET A 272 17.24 8.14 29.36
CA MET A 272 16.76 7.07 28.52
C MET A 272 17.77 6.77 27.40
N PRO A 273 18.28 5.52 27.30
CA PRO A 273 19.20 5.15 26.23
C PRO A 273 18.43 4.92 24.92
N TRP A 274 18.06 6.01 24.24
CA TRP A 274 17.27 6.00 22.99
C TRP A 274 17.85 5.08 21.90
N ARG A 275 19.17 4.93 21.87
CA ARG A 275 19.88 4.00 20.97
C ARG A 275 19.51 2.54 21.24
N LEU A 276 19.47 2.14 22.51
CA LEU A 276 19.12 0.78 22.90
C LEU A 276 17.61 0.53 22.78
N ILE A 277 16.77 1.51 23.12
CA ILE A 277 15.33 1.39 22.94
C ILE A 277 15.00 1.18 21.48
N SER A 278 15.49 2.05 20.59
CA SER A 278 15.21 1.91 19.16
C SER A 278 15.70 0.57 18.62
N LEU A 279 16.93 0.15 18.98
CA LEU A 279 17.48 -1.15 18.61
C LEU A 279 16.56 -2.29 19.07
N THR A 280 16.26 -2.37 20.37
CA THR A 280 15.42 -3.44 20.91
C THR A 280 14.01 -3.43 20.34
N ALA A 281 13.40 -2.25 20.18
CA ALA A 281 12.08 -2.11 19.59
C ALA A 281 12.02 -2.61 18.14
N GLY A 282 13.00 -2.25 17.29
CA GLY A 282 13.05 -2.72 15.92
C GLY A 282 13.34 -4.21 15.80
N TRP A 283 14.26 -4.74 16.61
CA TRP A 283 14.54 -6.18 16.69
C TRP A 283 13.32 -6.96 17.14
N LEU A 284 12.63 -6.54 18.21
CA LEU A 284 11.42 -7.18 18.71
C LEU A 284 10.29 -7.13 17.67
N SER A 285 10.10 -5.99 17.02
CA SER A 285 9.07 -5.84 15.99
C SER A 285 9.30 -6.82 14.83
N ILE A 286 10.51 -6.90 14.29
CA ILE A 286 10.80 -7.79 13.16
C ILE A 286 10.85 -9.26 13.60
N ALA A 287 11.34 -9.55 14.81
CA ALA A 287 11.29 -10.90 15.38
C ALA A 287 9.84 -11.36 15.59
N ALA A 288 8.92 -10.49 15.99
CA ALA A 288 7.51 -10.81 16.13
C ALA A 288 6.85 -11.23 14.80
N LEU A 289 7.41 -10.80 13.65
CA LEU A 289 6.97 -11.21 12.32
C LEU A 289 7.56 -12.56 11.86
N HIS A 290 8.41 -13.19 12.67
CA HIS A 290 8.92 -14.54 12.37
C HIS A 290 7.79 -15.58 12.42
N PRO A 291 7.69 -16.52 11.47
CA PRO A 291 6.55 -17.43 11.34
C PRO A 291 6.28 -18.28 12.59
N THR A 292 7.33 -18.71 13.30
CA THR A 292 7.15 -19.47 14.55
C THR A 292 6.55 -18.60 15.65
N ILE A 293 7.00 -17.36 15.77
CA ILE A 293 6.51 -16.42 16.78
C ILE A 293 5.09 -15.98 16.42
N GLN A 294 4.79 -15.71 15.15
CA GLN A 294 3.44 -15.42 14.69
C GLN A 294 2.47 -16.57 14.99
N SER A 295 2.88 -17.82 14.73
CA SER A 295 2.04 -18.98 15.03
C SER A 295 1.76 -19.15 16.53
N PHE A 296 2.73 -18.78 17.37
CA PHE A 296 2.57 -18.76 18.81
C PHE A 296 1.70 -17.59 19.28
N LEU A 297 1.92 -16.38 18.78
CA LEU A 297 1.17 -15.17 19.15
C LEU A 297 -0.30 -15.22 18.70
N LEU A 298 -0.56 -15.84 17.54
CA LEU A 298 -1.89 -16.07 17.01
C LEU A 298 -2.51 -17.38 17.51
N SER A 299 -1.84 -18.10 18.41
CA SER A 299 -2.43 -19.29 19.01
C SER A 299 -3.68 -18.91 19.81
N PRO A 300 -4.73 -19.74 19.82
CA PRO A 300 -5.94 -19.45 20.59
C PRO A 300 -5.65 -19.24 22.08
N GLU A 301 -4.60 -19.87 22.61
CA GLU A 301 -4.18 -19.74 23.99
C GLU A 301 -3.59 -18.34 24.29
N SER A 302 -2.65 -17.85 23.48
CA SER A 302 -2.07 -16.52 23.66
C SER A 302 -3.11 -15.41 23.45
N VAL A 303 -3.99 -15.58 22.47
CA VAL A 303 -5.10 -14.65 22.21
C VAL A 303 -6.07 -14.65 23.39
N GLY A 304 -6.42 -15.82 23.93
CA GLY A 304 -7.26 -15.95 25.13
C GLY A 304 -6.64 -15.29 26.36
N GLN A 305 -5.33 -15.47 26.59
CA GLN A 305 -4.61 -14.79 27.67
C GLN A 305 -4.61 -13.27 27.48
N ALA A 306 -4.34 -12.79 26.26
CA ALA A 306 -4.37 -11.36 25.94
C ALA A 306 -5.76 -10.76 26.21
N HIS A 307 -6.84 -11.44 25.81
CA HIS A 307 -8.20 -11.01 26.11
C HIS A 307 -8.49 -10.98 27.62
N HIS A 308 -7.97 -11.93 28.40
CA HIS A 308 -8.15 -11.94 29.85
C HIS A 308 -7.43 -10.77 30.54
N TYR A 309 -6.21 -10.43 30.12
CA TYR A 309 -5.53 -9.24 30.63
C TYR A 309 -6.23 -7.96 30.16
N ALA A 310 -6.71 -7.93 28.91
CA ALA A 310 -7.43 -6.79 28.35
C ALA A 310 -8.78 -6.54 29.04
N SER A 311 -9.55 -7.58 29.36
CA SER A 311 -10.82 -7.42 30.07
C SER A 311 -10.59 -6.94 31.50
N GLY A 312 -9.53 -7.42 32.17
CA GLY A 312 -9.10 -6.93 33.47
C GLY A 312 -8.76 -5.43 33.43
N THR A 313 -7.92 -5.00 32.49
CA THR A 313 -7.56 -3.57 32.37
C THR A 313 -8.74 -2.71 31.94
N GLN A 314 -9.61 -3.19 31.05
CA GLN A 314 -10.83 -2.47 30.66
C GLN A 314 -11.76 -2.25 31.85
N SER A 315 -11.99 -3.27 32.69
CA SER A 315 -12.84 -3.13 33.87
C SER A 315 -12.27 -2.16 34.91
N TRP A 316 -10.94 -2.15 35.08
CA TRP A 316 -10.27 -1.21 35.95
C TRP A 316 -10.33 0.22 35.39
N LEU A 317 -10.08 0.39 34.09
CA LEU A 317 -10.16 1.69 33.42
C LEU A 317 -11.56 2.28 33.49
N THR A 318 -12.61 1.50 33.21
CA THR A 318 -13.98 2.00 33.30
C THR A 318 -14.34 2.40 34.73
N SER A 319 -13.89 1.63 35.74
CA SER A 319 -14.09 2.00 37.15
C SER A 319 -13.37 3.29 37.55
N PHE A 320 -12.15 3.51 37.03
CA PHE A 320 -11.37 4.72 37.28
C PHE A 320 -11.98 5.95 36.59
N ILE A 321 -12.43 5.79 35.34
CA ILE A 321 -13.04 6.87 34.56
C ILE A 321 -14.37 7.32 35.21
N THR A 322 -15.19 6.38 35.66
CA THR A 322 -16.46 6.72 36.31
C THR A 322 -16.27 7.35 37.69
N SER A 323 -15.23 6.99 38.45
CA SER A 323 -14.99 7.56 39.78
C SER A 323 -14.32 8.95 39.75
N GLU A 324 -13.39 9.18 38.82
CA GLU A 324 -12.51 10.37 38.86
C GLU A 324 -12.83 11.43 37.78
N ILE A 325 -13.44 11.04 36.65
CA ILE A 325 -13.64 11.96 35.51
C ILE A 325 -15.09 12.42 35.40
N LEU A 326 -16.06 11.56 35.71
CA LEU A 326 -17.48 11.85 35.57
C LEU A 326 -18.07 12.34 36.92
N LEU A 327 -17.64 13.52 37.37
CA LEU A 327 -17.99 14.04 38.70
C LEU A 327 -19.27 14.89 38.77
N ASP A 328 -19.97 15.13 37.66
CA ASP A 328 -21.30 15.73 37.68
C ASP A 328 -22.01 15.41 36.35
N ALA A 329 -22.91 14.43 36.34
CA ALA A 329 -23.87 14.36 35.24
C ALA A 329 -24.73 15.63 35.31
N PRO A 330 -24.89 16.41 34.22
CA PRO A 330 -25.74 17.59 34.27
C PRO A 330 -27.13 17.16 34.73
N ALA A 331 -27.67 17.86 35.74
CA ALA A 331 -28.98 17.58 36.30
C ALA A 331 -30.01 17.43 35.17
N GLU A 332 -30.79 16.34 35.19
CA GLU A 332 -31.84 16.07 34.22
C GLU A 332 -32.68 17.34 34.01
N VAL A 333 -32.51 17.99 32.85
CA VAL A 333 -33.44 19.02 32.42
C VAL A 333 -34.69 18.25 31.99
N ARG A 334 -35.67 18.18 32.90
CA ARG A 334 -37.02 17.75 32.58
C ARG A 334 -37.59 18.76 31.57
N GLU A 335 -37.70 18.34 30.31
CA GLU A 335 -38.58 19.00 29.33
C GLU A 335 -40.06 18.69 29.61
#